data_AF-A0A3D3BRB5-F1
#
_entry.id   AF-A0A3D3BRB5-F1
#
_cell.length_a   1.000
_cell.length_b   1.000
_cell.length_c   1.000
_cell.angle_alpha   90.00
_cell.angle_beta   90.00
_cell.angle_gamma   90.00
#
_symmetry.space_group_name_H-M   'P 1'
#
loop_
_entity.id
_entity.type
_entity.pdbx_description
1 polymer ?
#
loop_
_entity_poly.entity_id
_entity_poly.type
_entity_poly.pdbx_seq_one_letter_code
_entity_poly.pdbx_strand_id
1 'polypeptide(L)'
;DIGGRTYVDGGAVSATSVDVIAHSGLDEVYVIAPMVSFEMDSPSGIPARLERRWRAQVTKVCRDEMALVRASGARVYAIGPGREDLEAIGANLMDSSRRQLVLDTSLRTSAHAWRDEFAEQLAG
;
A
#
# COMPACT_ATOMS: atom_id res chain seq x y z
N ASP A 1 14.72 -11.72 19.14
CA ASP A 1 14.58 -11.24 20.52
C ASP A 1 15.20 -9.84 20.58
N ILE A 2 14.46 -8.87 21.11
CA ILE A 2 14.96 -7.52 21.37
C ILE A 2 14.56 -7.19 22.80
N GLY A 3 15.53 -6.98 23.69
CA GLY A 3 15.25 -6.67 25.10
C GLY A 3 14.44 -7.75 25.83
N GLY A 4 14.65 -9.04 25.52
CA GLY A 4 13.93 -10.15 26.17
C GLY A 4 12.48 -10.32 25.72
N ARG A 5 12.11 -9.73 24.58
CA ARG A 5 10.80 -9.89 23.95
C ARG A 5 10.95 -10.46 22.54
N THR A 6 10.07 -11.40 22.21
CA THR A 6 9.94 -11.98 20.87
C THR A 6 9.03 -11.09 20.02
N TYR A 7 9.52 -10.72 18.84
CA TYR A 7 8.80 -9.91 17.86
C TYR A 7 8.63 -10.70 16.57
N VAL A 8 7.54 -10.41 15.87
CA VAL A 8 7.30 -10.80 14.48
C VAL A 8 7.23 -9.55 13.61
N ASP A 9 7.19 -9.74 12.29
CA ASP A 9 7.08 -8.62 11.35
C ASP A 9 5.82 -7.77 11.61
N GLY A 10 5.96 -6.45 11.43
CA GLY A 10 4.89 -5.47 11.64
C GLY A 10 3.70 -5.68 10.71
N GLY A 11 3.92 -6.28 9.53
CA GLY A 11 2.90 -6.70 8.58
C GLY A 11 1.85 -7.66 9.14
N ALA A 12 2.13 -8.30 10.29
CA ALA A 12 1.15 -9.08 11.02
C ALA A 12 0.01 -8.23 11.62
N VAL A 13 0.26 -6.94 11.86
CA VAL A 13 -0.70 -5.97 12.39
C VAL A 13 -1.09 -4.96 11.32
N SER A 14 -0.11 -4.39 10.63
CA SER A 14 -0.31 -3.39 9.58
C SER A 14 0.76 -3.48 8.50
N ALA A 15 0.34 -3.40 7.24
CA ALA A 15 1.28 -3.42 6.11
C ALA A 15 1.97 -2.07 5.87
N THR A 16 1.48 -0.98 6.46
CA THR A 16 1.96 0.38 6.15
C THR A 16 2.27 1.19 7.40
N SER A 17 1.57 0.93 8.51
CA SER A 17 1.74 1.58 9.82
C SER A 17 1.70 3.11 9.74
N VAL A 18 0.77 3.66 8.95
CA VAL A 18 0.71 5.11 8.69
C VAL A 18 0.37 5.87 9.98
N ASP A 19 -0.39 5.27 10.88
CA ASP A 19 -0.82 5.86 12.16
C ASP A 19 0.32 6.17 13.13
N VAL A 20 1.48 5.49 13.01
CA VAL A 20 2.65 5.72 13.88
C VAL A 20 3.12 7.17 13.86
N ILE A 21 2.93 7.88 12.74
CA ILE A 21 3.32 9.29 12.56
C ILE A 21 2.20 10.28 12.89
N ALA A 22 1.04 9.84 13.40
CA ALA A 22 -0.11 10.72 13.65
C ALA A 22 0.22 11.88 14.61
N HIS A 23 1.16 11.68 15.53
CA HIS A 23 1.57 12.66 16.54
C HIS A 23 2.83 13.43 16.17
N SER A 24 3.35 13.26 14.94
CA SER A 24 4.61 13.87 14.52
C SER A 24 4.48 15.31 14.04
N GLY A 25 3.26 15.87 13.96
CA GLY A 25 3.03 17.25 13.57
C GLY A 25 3.44 17.57 12.14
N LEU A 26 3.25 16.62 11.22
CA LEU A 26 3.60 16.76 9.80
C LEU A 26 2.51 17.52 9.05
N ASP A 27 2.92 18.40 8.12
CA ASP A 27 1.98 19.10 7.23
C ASP A 27 1.49 18.20 6.08
N GLU A 28 2.38 17.35 5.56
CA GLU A 28 2.14 16.46 4.42
C GLU A 28 2.74 15.09 4.63
N VAL A 29 2.02 14.06 4.17
CA VAL A 29 2.40 12.66 4.26
C VAL A 29 2.15 11.98 2.92
N TYR A 30 3.17 11.31 2.41
CA TYR A 30 3.14 10.58 1.16
C TYR A 30 3.29 9.08 1.44
N VAL A 31 2.22 8.33 1.18
CA VAL A 31 2.15 6.90 1.49
C VAL A 31 2.37 6.10 0.21
N ILE A 32 3.40 5.25 0.20
CA ILE A 32 3.65 4.26 -0.86
C ILE A 32 3.28 2.90 -0.29
N ALA A 33 2.17 2.34 -0.74
CA ALA A 33 1.59 1.13 -0.16
C ALA A 33 1.57 -0.03 -1.17
N PRO A 34 2.71 -0.71 -1.45
CA PRO A 34 2.78 -1.78 -2.46
C PRO A 34 1.94 -3.03 -2.11
N MET A 35 1.52 -3.15 -0.87
CA MET A 35 0.71 -4.28 -0.36
C MET A 35 -0.79 -4.00 -0.38
N VAL A 36 -1.22 -2.74 -0.56
CA VAL A 36 -2.65 -2.42 -0.74
C VAL A 36 -3.04 -2.65 -2.21
N SER A 37 -4.32 -2.56 -2.49
CA SER A 37 -4.85 -2.48 -3.85
C SER A 37 -6.05 -1.54 -3.82
N PHE A 38 -6.00 -0.46 -4.59
CA PHE A 38 -7.10 0.49 -4.72
C PHE A 38 -8.00 0.19 -5.93
N GLU A 39 -7.47 -0.54 -6.91
CA GLU A 39 -8.23 -1.16 -8.00
C GLU A 39 -8.50 -2.64 -7.68
N MET A 40 -9.69 -3.13 -8.05
CA MET A 40 -10.04 -4.54 -7.94
C MET A 40 -10.13 -5.18 -9.32
N ASP A 41 -9.45 -6.31 -9.52
CA ASP A 41 -9.68 -7.22 -10.64
C ASP A 41 -10.45 -8.48 -10.17
N SER A 42 -10.82 -9.36 -11.10
CA SER A 42 -11.58 -10.59 -10.81
C SER A 42 -10.79 -11.83 -11.23
N PRO A 43 -9.94 -12.40 -10.35
CA PRO A 43 -9.11 -13.55 -10.70
C PRO A 43 -9.87 -14.88 -10.64
N SER A 44 -9.51 -15.82 -11.52
CA SER A 44 -10.21 -17.09 -11.76
C SER A 44 -9.73 -18.29 -10.92
N GLY A 45 -8.96 -18.10 -9.85
CA GLY A 45 -8.38 -19.19 -9.03
C GLY A 45 -8.49 -19.00 -7.50
N ILE A 46 -8.55 -20.11 -6.74
CA ILE A 46 -8.68 -20.10 -5.26
C ILE A 46 -7.50 -19.36 -4.57
N PRO A 47 -6.22 -19.57 -4.94
CA PRO A 47 -5.10 -18.85 -4.33
C PRO A 47 -5.19 -17.34 -4.57
N ALA A 48 -5.56 -16.93 -5.79
CA ALA A 48 -5.71 -15.53 -6.14
C ALA A 48 -6.88 -14.88 -5.38
N ARG A 49 -8.00 -15.58 -5.16
CA ARG A 49 -9.10 -15.08 -4.33
C ARG A 49 -8.72 -14.86 -2.87
N LEU A 50 -7.83 -15.71 -2.31
CA LEU A 50 -7.33 -15.53 -0.95
C LEU A 50 -6.40 -14.32 -0.86
N GLU A 51 -5.49 -14.17 -1.83
CA GLU A 51 -4.60 -13.03 -1.96
C GLU A 51 -5.39 -11.71 -2.07
N ARG A 52 -6.47 -11.67 -2.85
CA ARG A 52 -7.37 -10.50 -2.95
C ARG A 52 -8.09 -10.16 -1.65
N ARG A 53 -8.57 -11.16 -0.91
CA ARG A 53 -9.20 -10.91 0.41
C ARG A 53 -8.21 -10.33 1.40
N TRP A 54 -6.99 -10.87 1.42
CA TRP A 54 -5.92 -10.33 2.25
C TRP A 54 -5.58 -8.89 1.85
N ARG A 55 -5.44 -8.59 0.55
CA ARG A 55 -5.24 -7.21 0.08
C ARG A 55 -6.37 -6.28 0.45
N ALA A 56 -7.63 -6.71 0.33
CA ALA A 56 -8.78 -5.89 0.74
C ALA A 56 -8.74 -5.54 2.24
N GLN A 57 -8.36 -6.49 3.08
CA GLN A 57 -8.18 -6.26 4.52
C GLN A 57 -7.02 -5.28 4.78
N VAL A 58 -5.87 -5.48 4.11
CA VAL A 58 -4.71 -4.59 4.21
C VAL A 58 -5.04 -3.17 3.73
N THR A 59 -5.75 -3.03 2.61
CA THR A 59 -6.24 -1.74 2.11
C THR A 59 -7.15 -1.06 3.13
N LYS A 60 -8.06 -1.81 3.77
CA LYS A 60 -8.95 -1.24 4.79
C LYS A 60 -8.15 -0.68 5.98
N VAL A 61 -7.23 -1.47 6.54
CA VAL A 61 -6.38 -1.03 7.66
C VAL A 61 -5.60 0.22 7.27
N CYS A 62 -4.96 0.23 6.11
CA CYS A 62 -4.22 1.39 5.62
C CYS A 62 -5.12 2.65 5.50
N ARG A 63 -6.38 2.50 5.05
CA ARG A 63 -7.34 3.62 5.00
C ARG A 63 -7.68 4.16 6.38
N ASP A 64 -7.91 3.28 7.35
CA ASP A 64 -8.21 3.66 8.73
C ASP A 64 -7.01 4.40 9.36
N GLU A 65 -5.78 3.92 9.13
CA GLU A 65 -4.55 4.58 9.59
C GLU A 65 -4.35 5.96 8.98
N MET A 66 -4.55 6.08 7.66
CA MET A 66 -4.47 7.38 6.98
C MET A 66 -5.54 8.35 7.50
N ALA A 67 -6.73 7.86 7.88
CA ALA A 67 -7.77 8.72 8.45
C ALA A 67 -7.34 9.30 9.81
N LEU A 68 -6.64 8.51 10.65
CA LEU A 68 -6.07 9.01 11.91
C LEU A 68 -5.04 10.11 11.68
N VAL A 69 -4.17 9.95 10.67
CA VAL A 69 -3.17 10.98 10.32
C VAL A 69 -3.83 12.22 9.71
N ARG A 70 -4.86 12.07 8.87
CA ARG A 70 -5.63 13.22 8.39
C ARG A 70 -6.29 13.99 9.53
N ALA A 71 -6.78 13.29 10.56
CA ALA A 71 -7.39 13.91 11.73
C ALA A 71 -6.40 14.73 12.58
N SER A 72 -5.09 14.52 12.45
CA SER A 72 -4.08 15.37 13.10
C SER A 72 -3.78 16.67 12.33
N GLY A 73 -4.41 16.87 11.17
CA GLY A 73 -4.29 18.07 10.35
C GLY A 73 -3.38 17.91 9.12
N ALA A 74 -2.74 16.75 8.95
CA ALA A 74 -1.87 16.49 7.82
C ALA A 74 -2.66 16.25 6.51
N ARG A 75 -2.13 16.74 5.39
CA ARG A 75 -2.55 16.27 4.06
C ARG A 75 -1.91 14.92 3.79
N VAL A 76 -2.72 13.91 3.50
CA VAL A 76 -2.22 12.55 3.26
C VAL A 76 -2.52 12.15 1.82
N TYR A 77 -1.47 11.91 1.05
CA TYR A 77 -1.50 11.40 -0.31
C TYR A 77 -1.06 9.95 -0.33
N ALA A 78 -1.70 9.11 -1.13
CA ALA A 78 -1.37 7.69 -1.15
C ALA A 78 -1.44 7.08 -2.55
N ILE A 79 -0.44 6.26 -2.86
CA ILE A 79 -0.48 5.40 -4.06
C ILE A 79 -0.36 3.93 -3.66
N GLY A 80 -0.96 3.09 -4.48
CA GLY A 80 -0.87 1.64 -4.43
C GLY A 80 -0.67 1.08 -5.83
N PRO A 81 -0.38 -0.22 -5.95
CA PRO A 81 -0.25 -0.88 -7.24
C PRO A 81 -1.56 -0.83 -8.02
N GLY A 82 -1.48 -0.44 -9.29
CA GLY A 82 -2.58 -0.59 -10.25
C GLY A 82 -2.57 -1.98 -10.90
N ARG A 83 -3.47 -2.23 -11.85
CA ARG A 83 -3.57 -3.53 -12.53
C ARG A 83 -2.24 -4.04 -13.10
N GLU A 84 -1.48 -3.18 -13.79
CA GLU A 84 -0.20 -3.57 -14.41
C GLU A 84 0.85 -3.98 -13.36
N ASP A 85 0.87 -3.29 -12.21
CA ASP A 85 1.74 -3.64 -11.09
C ASP A 85 1.36 -4.99 -10.50
N LEU A 86 0.06 -5.26 -10.31
CA LEU A 86 -0.42 -6.53 -9.77
C LEU A 86 -0.08 -7.71 -10.69
N GLU A 87 -0.16 -7.53 -12.01
CA GLU A 87 0.26 -8.53 -12.99
C GLU A 87 1.77 -8.79 -12.93
N ALA A 88 2.58 -7.74 -12.79
CA ALA A 88 4.03 -7.84 -12.67
C ALA A 88 4.45 -8.54 -11.35
N ILE A 89 3.83 -8.15 -10.23
CA ILE A 89 4.04 -8.73 -8.90
C ILE A 89 3.64 -10.22 -8.90
N GLY A 90 2.51 -10.55 -9.51
CA GLY A 90 1.98 -11.90 -9.54
C GLY A 90 1.47 -12.39 -8.17
N ALA A 91 1.11 -13.68 -8.11
CA ALA A 91 0.49 -14.26 -6.91
C ALA A 91 1.49 -14.57 -5.78
N ASN A 92 2.79 -14.72 -6.09
CA ASN A 92 3.83 -14.96 -5.11
C ASN A 92 4.65 -13.68 -4.90
N LEU A 93 4.32 -12.92 -3.84
CA LEU A 93 5.01 -11.69 -3.46
C LEU A 93 6.51 -11.90 -3.17
N MET A 94 6.92 -13.14 -2.86
CA MET A 94 8.29 -13.50 -2.54
C MET A 94 9.06 -14.06 -3.76
N ASP A 95 8.48 -14.02 -4.96
CA ASP A 95 9.16 -14.45 -6.19
C ASP A 95 10.23 -13.42 -6.60
N SER A 96 11.47 -13.66 -6.18
CA SER A 96 12.60 -12.78 -6.47
C SER A 96 12.95 -12.68 -7.96
N SER A 97 12.55 -13.65 -8.79
CA SER A 97 12.81 -13.63 -10.23
C SER A 97 12.06 -12.50 -10.94
N ARG A 98 10.97 -12.01 -10.34
CA ARG A 98 10.14 -10.91 -10.86
C ARG A 98 10.57 -9.53 -10.41
N ARG A 99 11.54 -9.42 -9.50
CA ARG A 99 11.91 -8.14 -8.87
C ARG A 99 12.23 -7.03 -9.87
N GLN A 100 12.98 -7.35 -10.93
CA GLN A 100 13.35 -6.36 -11.93
C GLN A 100 12.13 -5.91 -12.75
N LEU A 101 11.28 -6.87 -13.17
CA LEU A 101 10.02 -6.56 -13.84
C LEU A 101 9.11 -5.67 -12.98
N VAL A 102 8.96 -5.99 -11.70
CA VAL A 102 8.15 -5.20 -10.75
C VAL A 102 8.69 -3.78 -10.62
N LEU A 103 10.01 -3.63 -10.51
CA LEU A 103 10.65 -2.31 -10.42
C LEU A 103 10.44 -1.48 -11.70
N ASP A 104 10.74 -2.07 -12.87
CA ASP A 104 10.63 -1.38 -14.16
C ASP A 104 9.19 -0.96 -14.47
N THR A 105 8.21 -1.79 -14.07
CA THR A 105 6.78 -1.44 -14.11
C THR A 105 6.46 -0.30 -13.15
N SER A 106 6.83 -0.44 -11.86
CA SER A 106 6.54 0.55 -10.81
C SER A 106 7.09 1.94 -11.14
N LEU A 107 8.28 2.04 -11.73
CA LEU A 107 8.88 3.32 -12.12
C LEU A 107 7.99 4.11 -13.09
N ARG A 108 7.25 3.43 -13.97
CA ARG A 108 6.29 4.06 -14.89
C ARG A 108 4.93 4.28 -14.25
N THR A 109 4.38 3.25 -13.63
CA THR A 109 3.00 3.26 -13.10
C THR A 109 2.87 4.18 -11.89
N SER A 110 3.86 4.21 -10.98
CA SER A 110 3.83 5.08 -9.80
C SER A 110 3.91 6.56 -10.19
N ALA A 111 4.61 6.90 -11.28
CA ALA A 111 4.63 8.26 -11.82
C ALA A 111 3.28 8.69 -12.42
N HIS A 112 2.50 7.75 -12.97
CA HIS A 112 1.10 8.02 -13.37
C HIS A 112 0.21 8.16 -12.13
N ALA A 113 0.27 7.19 -11.21
CA ALA A 113 -0.55 7.18 -10.00
C ALA A 113 -0.38 8.45 -9.16
N TRP A 114 0.86 8.97 -9.02
CA TRP A 114 1.07 10.25 -8.32
C TRP A 114 0.46 11.44 -9.04
N ARG A 115 0.52 11.48 -10.38
CA ARG A 115 -0.12 12.55 -11.15
C ARG A 115 -1.63 12.54 -10.96
N ASP A 116 -2.23 11.36 -10.97
CA ASP A 116 -3.67 11.18 -10.78
C ASP A 116 -4.09 11.55 -9.35
N GLU A 117 -3.36 11.06 -8.33
CA GLU A 117 -3.58 11.38 -6.92
C GLU A 117 -3.50 12.90 -6.65
N PHE A 118 -2.51 13.59 -7.22
CA PHE A 118 -2.43 15.04 -7.08
C PHE A 118 -3.55 15.76 -7.81
N ALA A 119 -3.94 15.31 -9.01
CA ALA A 119 -5.04 15.90 -9.74
C ALA A 119 -6.37 15.77 -8.97
N GLU A 120 -6.63 14.60 -8.37
CA GLU A 120 -7.82 14.37 -7.56
C GLU A 120 -7.85 15.24 -6.30
N GLN A 121 -6.74 15.33 -5.56
CA GLN A 121 -6.69 16.14 -4.33
C GLN A 121 -6.68 17.65 -4.58
N LEU A 122 -6.23 18.11 -5.75
CA LEU A 122 -6.29 19.53 -6.12
C LEU A 122 -7.65 19.94 -6.72
N ALA A 123 -8.46 18.97 -7.16
CA ALA A 123 -9.79 19.21 -7.70
C ALA A 123 -10.91 19.24 -6.64
N GLY A 124 -10.62 18.78 -5.41
CA GLY A 124 -11.52 18.82 -4.24
C GLY A 124 -11.25 20.00 -3.33
#